data_AF-A0ABD2U142-F1
#
_entry.id   AF-A0ABD2U142-F1
#
_cell.length_a   1.000
_cell.length_b   1.000
_cell.length_c   1.000
_cell.angle_alpha   90.00
_cell.angle_beta   90.00
_cell.angle_gamma   90.00
#
_symmetry.space_group_name_H-M   'P 1'
#
loop_
_entity.id
_entity.type
_entity.pdbx_description
1 polymer ?
#
loop_
_entity_poly.entity_id
_entity_poly.type
_entity_poly.pdbx_seq_one_letter_code
_entity_poly.pdbx_strand_id
1 'polypeptide(L)'
;MKEEESGPQNRELYALLHISPEASDEEIRKAYRQWAQIYHPDKYQALEMKEIATENFQRICEAYEILSDETKRQIYDIYGMEGINSGLELGTKLNKAEEIKEELERLRRQKELQKVAAHLRPSGSIMANLSLPQFLEGDGIMKGMAMASEVQSQISKNNAVAIGGNLAVNGNAGGGAASIVFRHQMSSVSSIEFMGSMGLRALLGVQTTRHISVHSTATMGLAMSLRDGSVNLSNTWTRQLSDTAHGNIHLSLGPESSIAVGWQRKEQKRSASGEIKLGTGSFGATANYTHRFSTKSHGRIAARIGSTALELELGGGRKISEFSTIRMLYTVGIQGIFWKFELHRGGQKLIVPVLLSRHLNPIFATGAFVVPTSLYFVLKRFVVKPFYLKREKQKASENMDKTLVQVQEARTAAKKAQQLLQNVANRKRSRQLETGGLVVTKALYGSRKALKNRNQIEEVKDEVASQIIDVTLPLNFLVSDSGKLKLHEGVKKSGIMGFCDPCPGESKQLYVEYTFDGNNFEVIVDDLDELLIPQESHRI
;
A
#
# COMPACT_ATOMS: atom_id res chain seq x y z
N MET A 1 -4.95 -3.35 11.25
CA MET A 1 -4.00 -4.48 11.26
C MET A 1 -4.70 -5.62 10.57
N LYS A 2 -4.28 -5.94 9.35
CA LYS A 2 -4.42 -7.30 8.86
C LYS A 2 -3.15 -7.97 9.34
N GLU A 3 -3.28 -9.02 10.12
CA GLU A 3 -2.18 -9.95 10.33
C GLU A 3 -1.82 -10.46 8.95
N GLU A 4 -0.65 -10.06 8.45
CA GLU A 4 0.01 -10.75 7.36
C GLU A 4 0.46 -12.08 7.99
N GLU A 5 -0.37 -13.12 7.82
CA GLU A 5 0.08 -14.49 8.00
C GLU A 5 1.35 -14.63 7.16
N SER A 6 2.48 -14.84 7.84
CA SER A 6 3.76 -15.16 7.25
C SER A 6 3.56 -16.34 6.30
N GLY A 7 3.55 -16.07 5.00
CA GLY A 7 3.54 -17.12 3.98
C GLY A 7 4.70 -18.09 4.21
N PRO A 8 4.57 -19.36 3.81
CA PRO A 8 5.60 -20.36 4.05
C PRO A 8 6.93 -19.87 3.47
N GLN A 9 7.95 -19.83 4.33
CA GLN A 9 9.31 -19.37 4.03
C GLN A 9 9.76 -20.00 2.70
N ASN A 10 10.17 -19.16 1.75
CA ASN A 10 10.45 -19.59 0.39
C ASN A 10 11.79 -20.35 0.33
N ARG A 11 11.78 -21.65 0.69
CA ARG A 11 12.95 -22.55 0.82
C ARG A 11 13.23 -23.37 -0.46
N GLU A 12 12.96 -22.79 -1.62
CA GLU A 12 13.12 -23.43 -2.94
C GLU A 12 14.58 -23.83 -3.25
N LEU A 13 15.59 -23.10 -2.79
CA LEU A 13 17.01 -23.43 -3.04
C LEU A 13 17.43 -24.70 -2.29
N TYR A 14 16.93 -24.90 -1.06
CA TYR A 14 17.14 -26.14 -0.29
C TYR A 14 16.45 -27.33 -0.97
N ALA A 15 15.26 -27.11 -1.53
CA ALA A 15 14.55 -28.12 -2.33
C ALA A 15 15.35 -28.53 -3.57
N LEU A 16 15.93 -27.54 -4.26
CA LEU A 16 16.70 -27.74 -5.49
C LEU A 16 17.92 -28.63 -5.26
N LEU A 17 18.69 -28.36 -4.20
CA LEU A 17 19.86 -29.15 -3.83
C LEU A 17 19.51 -30.42 -3.06
N HIS A 18 18.23 -30.60 -2.67
CA HIS A 18 17.75 -31.71 -1.87
C HIS A 18 18.50 -31.86 -0.54
N ILE A 19 18.49 -30.80 0.25
CA ILE A 19 19.16 -30.72 1.56
C ILE A 19 18.24 -30.14 2.63
N SER A 20 18.61 -30.35 3.90
CA SER A 20 17.92 -29.73 5.03
C SER A 20 18.17 -28.22 5.06
N PRO A 21 17.20 -27.40 5.50
CA PRO A 21 17.44 -26.00 5.87
C PRO A 21 18.54 -25.84 6.94
N GLU A 22 18.76 -26.88 7.76
CA GLU A 22 19.81 -26.95 8.79
C GLU A 22 21.11 -27.60 8.29
N ALA A 23 21.25 -27.84 6.98
CA ALA A 23 22.40 -28.53 6.41
C ALA A 23 23.72 -27.80 6.69
N SER A 24 24.78 -28.58 6.92
CA SER A 24 26.14 -28.04 7.08
C SER A 24 26.76 -27.64 5.73
N ASP A 25 27.80 -26.80 5.74
CA ASP A 25 28.51 -26.38 4.53
C ASP A 25 29.10 -27.56 3.76
N GLU A 26 29.50 -28.62 4.46
CA GLU A 26 30.00 -29.85 3.85
C GLU A 26 28.90 -30.59 3.07
N GLU A 27 27.70 -30.64 3.64
CA GLU A 27 26.52 -31.23 2.99
C GLU A 27 26.11 -30.42 1.76
N ILE A 28 26.12 -29.08 1.85
CA ILE A 28 25.83 -28.17 0.73
C ILE A 28 26.83 -28.41 -0.41
N ARG A 29 28.15 -28.48 -0.10
CA ARG A 29 29.20 -28.77 -1.09
C ARG A 29 29.09 -30.17 -1.69
N LYS A 30 28.67 -31.16 -0.90
CA LYS A 30 28.47 -32.53 -1.38
C LYS A 30 27.28 -32.60 -2.34
N ALA A 31 26.15 -32.00 -1.97
CA ALA A 31 24.96 -31.94 -2.79
C ALA A 31 25.21 -31.20 -4.12
N TYR A 32 25.87 -30.03 -4.06
CA TYR A 32 26.28 -29.29 -5.25
C TYR A 32 27.10 -30.14 -6.21
N ARG A 33 28.15 -30.84 -5.72
CA ARG A 33 28.98 -31.71 -6.56
C ARG A 33 28.19 -32.83 -7.23
N GLN A 34 27.26 -33.46 -6.50
CA GLN A 34 26.42 -34.54 -7.04
C GLN A 34 25.52 -34.03 -8.17
N TRP A 35 24.83 -32.90 -7.95
CA TRP A 35 23.93 -32.33 -8.94
C TRP A 35 24.67 -31.72 -10.13
N ALA A 36 25.79 -31.03 -9.89
CA ALA A 36 26.66 -30.47 -10.93
C ALA A 36 27.21 -31.56 -11.85
N GLN A 37 27.57 -32.73 -11.30
CA GLN A 37 28.06 -33.85 -12.11
C GLN A 37 26.99 -34.40 -13.04
N ILE A 38 25.70 -34.31 -12.68
CA ILE A 38 24.60 -34.81 -13.50
C ILE A 38 24.28 -33.80 -14.59
N TYR A 39 24.03 -32.55 -14.23
CA TYR A 39 23.59 -31.51 -15.15
C TYR A 39 24.74 -30.81 -15.90
N HIS A 40 25.98 -31.34 -15.86
CA HIS A 40 27.07 -30.74 -16.60
C HIS A 40 26.82 -30.80 -18.12
N PRO A 41 26.91 -29.67 -18.85
CA PRO A 41 26.56 -29.63 -20.28
C PRO A 41 27.44 -30.56 -21.14
N ASP A 42 28.70 -30.78 -20.77
CA ASP A 42 29.63 -31.64 -21.52
C ASP A 42 29.25 -33.12 -21.55
N LYS A 43 28.35 -33.58 -20.67
CA LYS A 43 27.90 -34.97 -20.67
C LYS A 43 26.89 -35.28 -21.78
N TYR A 44 26.30 -34.26 -22.39
CA TYR A 44 25.18 -34.40 -23.31
C TYR A 44 25.57 -33.93 -24.71
N GLN A 45 25.46 -34.84 -25.69
CA GLN A 45 25.81 -34.56 -27.09
C GLN A 45 24.65 -33.93 -27.88
N ALA A 46 23.41 -34.28 -27.54
CA ALA A 46 22.22 -33.72 -28.18
C ALA A 46 22.01 -32.26 -27.75
N LEU A 47 21.73 -31.38 -28.72
CA LEU A 47 21.64 -29.93 -28.51
C LEU A 47 20.55 -29.56 -27.48
N GLU A 48 19.35 -30.14 -27.61
CA GLU A 48 18.22 -29.90 -26.70
C GLU A 48 18.53 -30.31 -25.25
N MET A 49 19.15 -31.48 -25.06
CA MET A 49 19.53 -31.98 -23.73
C MET A 49 20.65 -31.14 -23.10
N LYS A 50 21.55 -30.60 -23.93
CA LYS A 50 22.62 -29.72 -23.49
C LYS A 50 22.09 -28.36 -23.02
N GLU A 51 21.09 -27.80 -23.69
CA GLU A 51 20.43 -26.56 -23.26
C GLU A 51 19.75 -26.74 -21.90
N ILE A 52 18.97 -27.81 -21.73
CA ILE A 52 18.27 -28.15 -20.48
C ILE A 52 19.28 -28.37 -19.33
N ALA A 53 20.38 -29.07 -19.62
CA ALA A 53 21.45 -29.30 -18.66
C ALA A 53 22.10 -27.96 -18.25
N THR A 54 22.35 -27.07 -19.20
CA THR A 54 22.92 -25.73 -18.94
C THR A 54 22.02 -24.89 -18.04
N GLU A 55 20.72 -24.84 -18.32
CA GLU A 55 19.76 -24.07 -17.52
C GLU A 55 19.68 -24.60 -16.08
N ASN A 56 19.54 -25.91 -15.89
CA ASN A 56 19.49 -26.51 -14.55
C ASN A 56 20.83 -26.41 -13.82
N PHE A 57 21.96 -26.50 -14.52
CA PHE A 57 23.29 -26.31 -13.95
C PHE A 57 23.47 -24.88 -13.42
N GLN A 58 23.02 -23.87 -14.16
CA GLN A 58 23.03 -22.48 -13.69
C GLN A 58 22.22 -22.31 -12.40
N ARG A 59 21.01 -22.88 -12.34
CA ARG A 59 20.18 -22.86 -11.12
C ARG A 59 20.87 -23.53 -9.92
N ILE A 60 21.58 -24.64 -10.16
CA ILE A 60 22.35 -25.35 -9.12
C ILE A 60 23.54 -24.50 -8.64
N CYS A 61 24.25 -23.83 -9.56
CA CYS A 61 25.34 -22.91 -9.21
C CYS A 61 24.84 -21.71 -8.40
N GLU A 62 23.72 -21.11 -8.78
CA GLU A 62 23.09 -20.01 -8.06
C GLU A 62 22.67 -20.43 -6.64
N ALA A 63 22.01 -21.59 -6.51
CA ALA A 63 21.64 -22.14 -5.22
C ALA A 63 22.86 -22.38 -4.32
N TYR A 64 23.94 -22.92 -4.88
CA TYR A 64 25.19 -23.11 -4.14
C TYR A 64 25.83 -21.77 -3.74
N GLU A 65 25.88 -20.78 -4.64
CA GLU A 65 26.44 -19.45 -4.32
C GLU A 65 25.70 -18.78 -3.17
N ILE A 66 24.37 -18.84 -3.15
CA ILE A 66 23.55 -18.23 -2.10
C ILE A 66 23.65 -19.03 -0.79
N LEU A 67 23.58 -20.36 -0.84
CA LEU A 67 23.54 -21.18 0.37
C LEU A 67 24.92 -21.42 1.00
N SER A 68 26.00 -21.30 0.23
CA SER A 68 27.37 -21.48 0.75
C SER A 68 27.95 -20.24 1.42
N ASP A 69 27.40 -19.06 1.16
CA ASP A 69 27.74 -17.83 1.87
C ASP A 69 26.78 -17.64 3.05
N GLU A 70 27.32 -17.64 4.26
CA GLU A 70 26.54 -17.52 5.50
C GLU A 70 25.65 -16.27 5.52
N THR A 71 26.14 -15.15 4.98
CA THR A 71 25.38 -13.89 4.96
C THR A 71 24.21 -13.95 3.98
N LYS A 72 24.44 -14.51 2.79
CA LYS A 72 23.40 -14.68 1.77
C LYS A 72 22.37 -15.71 2.21
N ARG A 73 22.80 -16.80 2.83
CA ARG A 73 21.93 -17.82 3.42
C ARG A 73 21.01 -17.22 4.46
N GLN A 74 21.52 -16.40 5.38
CA GLN A 74 20.69 -15.71 6.39
C GLN A 74 19.68 -14.75 5.76
N ILE A 75 20.08 -13.96 4.76
CA ILE A 75 19.17 -13.06 4.04
C ILE A 75 18.08 -13.87 3.33
N TYR A 76 18.46 -14.97 2.68
CA TYR A 76 17.54 -15.88 2.01
C TYR A 76 16.56 -16.55 2.98
N ASP A 77 17.01 -16.98 4.16
CA ASP A 77 16.15 -17.62 5.16
C ASP A 77 15.10 -16.66 5.74
N ILE A 78 15.46 -15.38 5.90
CA ILE A 78 14.57 -14.35 6.47
C ILE A 78 13.63 -13.77 5.40
N TYR A 79 14.15 -13.41 4.23
CA TYR A 79 13.46 -12.60 3.22
C TYR A 79 13.22 -13.34 1.89
N GLY A 80 13.68 -14.59 1.75
CA GLY A 80 13.61 -15.35 0.51
C GLY A 80 14.46 -14.73 -0.62
N MET A 81 14.15 -15.11 -1.87
CA MET A 81 14.80 -14.55 -3.06
C MET A 81 14.60 -13.03 -3.20
N GLU A 82 13.52 -12.48 -2.64
CA GLU A 82 13.28 -11.03 -2.65
C GLU A 82 14.35 -10.27 -1.85
N GLY A 83 14.85 -10.87 -0.76
CA GLY A 83 15.95 -10.30 0.03
C GLY A 83 17.27 -10.21 -0.74
N ILE A 84 17.60 -11.27 -1.47
CA ILE A 84 18.79 -11.34 -2.32
C ILE A 84 18.68 -10.32 -3.47
N ASN A 85 17.54 -10.29 -4.16
CA ASN A 85 17.32 -9.42 -5.31
C ASN A 85 17.14 -7.93 -4.95
N SER A 86 16.66 -7.61 -3.75
CA SER A 86 16.49 -6.23 -3.29
C SER A 86 17.79 -5.53 -2.89
N GLY A 87 18.94 -6.21 -3.03
CA GLY A 87 20.25 -5.63 -2.73
C GLY A 87 20.45 -5.37 -1.23
N LEU A 88 19.76 -6.11 -0.36
CA LEU A 88 20.07 -6.15 1.08
C LEU A 88 21.48 -6.72 1.35
N GLU A 89 22.12 -7.30 0.31
CA GLU A 89 23.57 -7.43 0.20
C GLU A 89 24.23 -6.04 0.14
N LEU A 90 24.42 -5.40 1.29
CA LEU A 90 25.40 -4.32 1.45
C LEU A 90 26.81 -4.92 1.37
N GLY A 91 27.21 -5.34 0.17
CA GLY A 91 28.52 -5.93 -0.08
C GLY A 91 28.55 -6.82 -1.32
N THR A 92 29.11 -6.29 -2.42
CA THR A 92 29.69 -7.05 -3.54
C THR A 92 28.75 -7.83 -4.47
N LYS A 93 28.19 -7.14 -5.48
CA LYS A 93 28.34 -7.45 -6.92
C LYS A 93 27.45 -6.54 -7.77
N LEU A 94 28.04 -5.45 -8.24
CA LEU A 94 27.62 -4.73 -9.44
C LEU A 94 28.89 -4.65 -10.28
N ASN A 95 29.02 -5.49 -11.31
CA ASN A 95 30.32 -5.76 -11.96
C ASN A 95 30.84 -4.65 -12.89
N LYS A 96 30.32 -3.42 -12.77
CA LYS A 96 30.88 -2.22 -13.41
C LYS A 96 30.83 -1.06 -12.43
N ALA A 97 32.00 -0.52 -12.08
CA ALA A 97 32.15 0.62 -11.18
C ALA A 97 31.35 1.85 -11.64
N GLU A 98 31.12 1.99 -12.94
CA GLU A 98 30.34 3.07 -13.55
C GLU A 98 28.83 2.94 -13.27
N GLU A 99 28.26 1.75 -13.43
CA GLU A 99 26.83 1.49 -13.17
C GLU A 99 26.50 1.62 -11.67
N ILE A 100 27.40 1.19 -10.77
CA ILE A 100 27.28 1.44 -9.31
C ILE A 100 27.23 2.92 -9.02
N LYS A 101 28.18 3.67 -9.59
CA LYS A 101 28.31 5.09 -9.32
C LYS A 101 27.07 5.82 -9.79
N GLU A 102 26.52 5.45 -10.95
CA GLU A 102 25.25 5.99 -11.45
C GLU A 102 24.05 5.63 -10.56
N GLU A 103 23.89 4.38 -10.13
CA GLU A 103 22.81 3.94 -9.24
C GLU A 103 22.88 4.64 -7.88
N LEU A 104 24.08 4.76 -7.31
CA LEU A 104 24.35 5.38 -6.01
C LEU A 104 24.19 6.90 -6.08
N GLU A 105 24.59 7.53 -7.19
CA GLU A 105 24.27 8.93 -7.49
C GLU A 105 22.76 9.14 -7.67
N ARG A 106 22.06 8.24 -8.36
CA ARG A 106 20.59 8.30 -8.49
C ARG A 106 19.91 8.20 -7.14
N LEU A 107 20.31 7.25 -6.28
CA LEU A 107 19.77 7.10 -4.93
C LEU A 107 20.12 8.27 -4.02
N ARG A 108 21.34 8.83 -4.11
CA ARG A 108 21.73 10.06 -3.40
C ARG A 108 20.88 11.24 -3.85
N ARG A 109 20.74 11.45 -5.16
CA ARG A 109 19.87 12.50 -5.73
C ARG A 109 18.42 12.31 -5.28
N GLN A 110 17.89 11.08 -5.29
CA GLN A 110 16.54 10.79 -4.78
C GLN A 110 16.40 11.09 -3.28
N LYS A 111 17.35 10.66 -2.45
CA LYS A 111 17.35 10.95 -1.00
C LYS A 111 17.52 12.44 -0.71
N GLU A 112 18.34 13.15 -1.49
CA GLU A 112 18.51 14.60 -1.39
C GLU A 112 17.24 15.33 -1.81
N LEU A 113 16.62 14.96 -2.94
CA LEU A 113 15.33 15.48 -3.37
C LEU A 113 14.24 15.20 -2.33
N GLN A 114 14.21 14.01 -1.73
CA GLN A 114 13.28 13.69 -0.64
C GLN A 114 13.56 14.52 0.61
N LYS A 115 14.82 14.72 1.00
CA LYS A 115 15.19 15.59 2.12
C LYS A 115 14.76 17.03 1.83
N VAL A 116 15.08 17.59 0.67
CA VAL A 116 14.69 18.96 0.28
C VAL A 116 13.17 19.10 0.23
N ALA A 117 12.47 18.13 -0.37
CA ALA A 117 11.00 18.10 -0.41
C ALA A 117 10.37 17.95 0.98
N ALA A 118 11.02 17.28 1.93
CA ALA A 118 10.53 17.19 3.31
C ALA A 118 10.64 18.51 4.08
N HIS A 119 11.60 19.37 3.71
CA HIS A 119 11.76 20.72 4.29
C HIS A 119 10.74 21.71 3.71
N LEU A 120 10.25 21.48 2.49
CA LEU A 120 9.27 22.33 1.81
C LEU A 120 7.85 21.76 1.96
N ARG A 121 6.98 22.49 2.66
CA ARG A 121 5.57 22.12 2.82
C ARG A 121 4.68 23.10 2.07
N PRO A 122 4.38 22.85 0.78
CA PRO A 122 3.42 23.67 0.04
C PRO A 122 2.00 23.36 0.51
N SER A 123 1.23 24.42 0.74
CA SER A 123 -0.21 24.33 0.97
C SER A 123 -0.91 25.42 0.18
N GLY A 124 -2.15 25.15 -0.24
CA GLY A 124 -2.89 26.14 -1.01
C GLY A 124 -4.38 25.86 -1.06
N SER A 125 -5.14 26.90 -1.34
CA SER A 125 -6.57 26.81 -1.61
C SER A 125 -6.94 27.66 -2.81
N ILE A 126 -7.65 27.07 -3.76
CA ILE A 126 -8.28 27.76 -4.88
C ILE A 126 -9.78 27.69 -4.66
N MET A 127 -10.45 28.83 -4.71
CA MET A 127 -11.89 28.97 -4.60
C MET A 127 -12.43 29.62 -5.87
N ALA A 128 -13.31 28.93 -6.60
CA ALA A 128 -13.94 29.45 -7.81
C ALA A 128 -15.45 29.58 -7.59
N ASN A 129 -15.92 30.80 -7.34
CA ASN A 129 -17.32 31.10 -7.08
C ASN A 129 -18.10 31.14 -8.39
N LEU A 130 -19.07 30.25 -8.53
CA LEU A 130 -19.95 30.16 -9.69
C LEU A 130 -21.37 30.59 -9.33
N SER A 131 -22.12 31.09 -10.31
CA SER A 131 -23.47 31.63 -10.14
C SER A 131 -24.37 31.23 -11.30
N LEU A 132 -25.31 30.32 -11.02
CA LEU A 132 -26.30 29.88 -11.99
C LEU A 132 -27.33 30.98 -12.32
N PRO A 133 -27.84 31.78 -11.35
CA PRO A 133 -28.74 32.89 -11.69
C PRO A 133 -28.12 33.90 -12.65
N GLN A 134 -26.85 34.28 -12.46
CA GLN A 134 -26.16 35.19 -13.38
C GLN A 134 -26.01 34.57 -14.77
N PHE A 135 -25.65 33.28 -14.84
CA PHE A 135 -25.57 32.56 -16.11
C PHE A 135 -26.91 32.53 -16.87
N LEU A 136 -28.03 32.36 -16.15
CA LEU A 136 -29.37 32.37 -16.75
C LEU A 136 -29.83 33.79 -17.15
N GLU A 137 -29.34 34.83 -16.48
CA GLU A 137 -29.55 36.25 -16.83
C GLU A 137 -28.74 36.68 -18.07
N GLY A 138 -27.91 35.80 -18.64
CA GLY A 138 -27.07 36.07 -19.83
C GLY A 138 -25.64 36.51 -19.52
N ASP A 139 -25.28 36.61 -18.24
CA ASP A 139 -23.92 36.93 -17.79
C ASP A 139 -23.02 35.68 -17.72
N GLY A 140 -21.73 35.88 -17.45
CA GLY A 140 -20.80 34.78 -17.18
C GLY A 140 -21.16 34.00 -15.91
N ILE A 141 -20.94 32.67 -15.94
CA ILE A 141 -21.17 31.80 -14.78
C ILE A 141 -20.20 32.06 -13.62
N MET A 142 -19.03 32.66 -13.89
CA MET A 142 -18.00 32.90 -12.89
C MET A 142 -18.23 34.25 -12.21
N LYS A 143 -18.55 34.21 -10.90
CA LYS A 143 -18.76 35.41 -10.08
C LYS A 143 -17.43 35.98 -9.60
N GLY A 144 -16.50 35.10 -9.25
CA GLY A 144 -15.18 35.49 -8.77
C GLY A 144 -14.31 34.29 -8.42
N MET A 145 -13.03 34.55 -8.22
CA MET A 145 -12.04 33.54 -7.89
C MET A 145 -11.12 34.04 -6.80
N ALA A 146 -10.82 33.21 -5.81
CA ALA A 146 -9.84 33.49 -4.79
C ALA A 146 -8.80 32.36 -4.74
N MET A 147 -7.54 32.71 -4.55
CA MET A 147 -6.43 31.77 -4.42
C MET A 147 -5.62 32.18 -3.20
N ALA A 148 -5.23 31.21 -2.38
CA ALA A 148 -4.24 31.38 -1.33
C ALA A 148 -3.19 30.28 -1.50
N SER A 149 -1.92 30.63 -1.44
CA SER A 149 -0.82 29.68 -1.53
C SER A 149 0.22 30.05 -0.48
N GLU A 150 0.79 29.05 0.17
CA GLU A 150 1.82 29.20 1.19
C GLU A 150 2.84 28.08 1.02
N VAL A 151 4.12 28.44 1.07
CA VAL A 151 5.23 27.50 1.10
C VAL A 151 6.01 27.76 2.39
N GLN A 152 6.00 26.76 3.26
CA GLN A 152 6.82 26.77 4.48
C GLN A 152 8.12 26.03 4.25
N SER A 153 9.23 26.62 4.66
CA SER A 153 10.58 26.05 4.65
C SER A 153 11.21 26.09 6.05
N GLN A 154 11.79 24.97 6.48
CA GLN A 154 12.63 24.94 7.68
C GLN A 154 14.06 25.34 7.33
N ILE A 155 14.51 26.48 7.86
CA ILE A 155 15.87 27.03 7.64
C ILE A 155 16.86 26.40 8.62
N SER A 156 16.44 26.18 9.87
CA SER A 156 17.21 25.50 10.90
C SER A 156 16.29 24.69 11.80
N LYS A 157 16.86 23.98 12.80
CA LYS A 157 16.07 23.23 13.79
C LYS A 157 15.03 24.11 14.51
N ASN A 158 15.33 25.41 14.70
CA ASN A 158 14.50 26.34 15.46
C ASN A 158 13.88 27.45 14.61
N ASN A 159 14.27 27.57 13.33
CA ASN A 159 13.82 28.65 12.46
C ASN A 159 13.05 28.11 11.26
N ALA A 160 11.86 28.65 11.04
CA ALA A 160 11.08 28.38 9.85
C ALA A 160 10.63 29.69 9.21
N VAL A 161 10.60 29.71 7.87
CA VAL A 161 10.03 30.81 7.10
C VAL A 161 8.88 30.26 6.29
N ALA A 162 7.75 30.95 6.32
CA ALA A 162 6.66 30.73 5.41
C ALA A 162 6.48 31.96 4.52
N ILE A 163 6.38 31.71 3.22
CA ILE A 163 6.07 32.74 2.23
C ILE A 163 4.75 32.33 1.60
N GLY A 164 3.80 33.25 1.59
CA GLY A 164 2.50 33.01 1.01
C GLY A 164 1.95 34.24 0.31
N GLY A 165 0.82 34.03 -0.33
CA GLY A 165 0.07 35.10 -0.94
C GLY A 165 -1.38 34.71 -1.11
N ASN A 166 -2.24 35.71 -1.08
CA ASN A 166 -3.64 35.58 -1.44
C ASN A 166 -3.97 36.52 -2.59
N LEU A 167 -4.85 36.06 -3.47
CA LEU A 167 -5.38 36.79 -4.61
C LEU A 167 -6.88 36.56 -4.61
N ALA A 168 -7.66 37.60 -4.85
CA ALA A 168 -9.09 37.50 -5.01
C ALA A 168 -9.55 38.43 -6.12
N VAL A 169 -10.43 37.94 -6.97
CA VAL A 169 -11.08 38.68 -8.05
C VAL A 169 -12.57 38.44 -7.92
N ASN A 170 -13.36 39.51 -7.99
CA ASN A 170 -14.82 39.47 -7.94
C ASN A 170 -15.36 40.44 -8.99
N GLY A 171 -15.99 39.92 -10.04
CA GLY A 171 -16.28 40.68 -11.26
C GLY A 171 -15.00 41.33 -11.82
N ASN A 172 -15.03 42.65 -12.00
CA ASN A 172 -13.91 43.41 -12.58
C ASN A 172 -12.92 43.95 -11.55
N ALA A 173 -13.18 43.77 -10.25
CA ALA A 173 -12.30 44.23 -9.18
C ALA A 173 -11.53 43.05 -8.60
N GLY A 174 -10.23 43.22 -8.43
CA GLY A 174 -9.39 42.22 -7.82
C GLY A 174 -8.24 42.82 -7.05
N GLY A 175 -7.61 41.99 -6.24
CA GLY A 175 -6.31 42.30 -5.70
C GLY A 175 -5.82 41.19 -4.79
N GLY A 176 -4.67 41.43 -4.19
CA GLY A 176 -4.02 40.42 -3.38
C GLY A 176 -3.12 41.01 -2.33
N ALA A 177 -2.56 40.13 -1.52
CA ALA A 177 -1.48 40.44 -0.62
C ALA A 177 -0.46 39.30 -0.64
N ALA A 178 0.82 39.67 -0.58
CA ALA A 178 1.89 38.76 -0.26
C ALA A 178 2.14 38.81 1.26
N SER A 179 2.43 37.67 1.86
CA SER A 179 2.72 37.55 3.29
C SER A 179 3.99 36.75 3.53
N ILE A 180 4.81 37.19 4.47
CA ILE A 180 5.96 36.48 4.98
C ILE A 180 5.79 36.27 6.48
N VAL A 181 6.08 35.07 6.96
CA VAL A 181 6.06 34.72 8.37
C VAL A 181 7.40 34.10 8.73
N PHE A 182 8.13 34.72 9.65
CA PHE A 182 9.34 34.16 10.24
C PHE A 182 9.01 33.63 11.64
N ARG A 183 9.19 32.33 11.85
CA ARG A 183 8.99 31.66 13.14
C ARG A 183 10.34 31.31 13.74
N HIS A 184 10.56 31.75 14.97
CA HIS A 184 11.70 31.37 15.80
C HIS A 184 11.21 30.63 17.04
N GLN A 185 11.69 29.40 17.23
CA GLN A 185 11.44 28.61 18.42
C GLN A 185 12.45 29.00 19.50
N MET A 186 11.98 29.71 20.52
CA MET A 186 12.83 30.22 21.62
C MET A 186 13.14 29.14 22.65
N SER A 187 12.24 28.18 22.85
CA SER A 187 12.42 27.03 23.74
C SER A 187 11.58 25.84 23.28
N SER A 188 11.62 24.73 24.00
CA SER A 188 10.72 23.58 23.76
C SER A 188 9.24 23.93 23.94
N VAL A 189 8.92 25.01 24.66
CA VAL A 189 7.55 25.39 25.03
C VAL A 189 7.15 26.78 24.54
N SER A 190 8.03 27.52 23.86
CA SER A 190 7.74 28.88 23.38
C SER A 190 8.27 29.16 21.99
N SER A 191 7.48 29.89 21.21
CA SER A 191 7.84 30.39 19.89
C SER A 191 7.40 31.83 19.70
N ILE A 192 8.12 32.54 18.84
CA ILE A 192 7.77 33.88 18.38
C ILE A 192 7.67 33.85 16.85
N GLU A 193 6.67 34.54 16.33
CA GLU A 193 6.39 34.67 14.91
C GLU A 193 6.34 36.15 14.56
N PHE A 194 7.10 36.54 13.55
CA PHE A 194 7.07 37.86 12.94
C PHE A 194 6.35 37.74 11.61
N MET A 195 5.33 38.56 11.41
CA MET A 195 4.45 38.53 10.26
C MET A 195 4.57 39.87 9.54
N GLY A 196 4.78 39.82 8.23
CA GLY A 196 4.68 40.98 7.36
C GLY A 196 3.78 40.64 6.19
N SER A 197 2.86 41.54 5.83
CA SER A 197 2.14 41.44 4.57
C SER A 197 2.13 42.77 3.83
N MET A 198 2.05 42.69 2.51
CA MET A 198 2.02 43.83 1.60
C MET A 198 0.96 43.60 0.53
N GLY A 199 0.22 44.64 0.14
CA GLY A 199 -0.90 44.58 -0.80
C GLY A 199 -2.16 45.22 -0.22
N LEU A 200 -3.34 44.63 -0.45
CA LEU A 200 -4.62 45.16 0.02
C LEU A 200 -4.75 45.28 1.54
N ARG A 201 -4.03 44.42 2.28
CA ARG A 201 -3.90 44.45 3.74
C ARG A 201 -2.43 44.42 4.10
N ALA A 202 -1.79 45.59 4.10
CA ALA A 202 -0.42 45.73 4.55
C ALA A 202 -0.39 45.76 6.09
N LEU A 203 0.27 44.78 6.72
CA LEU A 203 0.38 44.71 8.18
C LEU A 203 1.76 44.23 8.62
N LEU A 204 2.16 44.67 9.80
CA LEU A 204 3.29 44.13 10.54
C LEU A 204 2.77 43.58 11.86
N GLY A 205 3.13 42.36 12.21
CA GLY A 205 2.68 41.75 13.45
C GLY A 205 3.72 40.86 14.09
N VAL A 206 3.57 40.69 15.40
CA VAL A 206 4.35 39.78 16.21
C VAL A 206 3.39 38.92 17.01
N GLN A 207 3.56 37.61 16.96
CA GLN A 207 2.78 36.65 17.72
C GLN A 207 3.70 35.77 18.56
N THR A 208 3.45 35.72 19.86
CA THR A 208 4.15 34.84 20.79
C THR A 208 3.22 33.72 21.22
N THR A 209 3.71 32.48 21.15
CA THR A 209 2.98 31.31 21.63
C THR A 209 3.78 30.64 22.73
N ARG A 210 3.12 30.27 23.83
CA ARG A 210 3.74 29.58 24.96
C ARG A 210 2.81 28.50 25.51
N HIS A 211 3.36 27.31 25.73
CA HIS A 211 2.74 26.28 26.54
C HIS A 211 2.89 26.68 28.01
N ILE A 212 1.77 26.99 28.67
CA ILE A 212 1.73 27.40 30.08
C ILE A 212 1.74 26.16 30.99
N SER A 213 1.09 25.08 30.53
CA SER A 213 1.11 23.76 31.15
C SER A 213 1.07 22.69 30.06
N VAL A 214 1.14 21.42 30.46
CA VAL A 214 1.00 20.26 29.54
C VAL A 214 -0.28 20.33 28.71
N HIS A 215 -1.35 20.91 29.27
CA HIS A 215 -2.67 20.94 28.65
C HIS A 215 -3.12 22.32 28.19
N SER A 216 -2.37 23.39 28.44
CA SER A 216 -2.81 24.76 28.13
C SER A 216 -1.77 25.54 27.35
N THR A 217 -2.20 26.20 26.29
CA THR A 217 -1.38 27.10 25.49
C THR A 217 -2.00 28.49 25.46
N ALA A 218 -1.15 29.51 25.51
CA ALA A 218 -1.55 30.87 25.26
C ALA A 218 -0.77 31.42 24.09
N THR A 219 -1.47 32.18 23.27
CA THR A 219 -0.94 32.88 22.12
C THR A 219 -1.33 34.35 22.23
N MET A 220 -0.36 35.25 22.23
CA MET A 220 -0.57 36.69 22.23
C MET A 220 -0.05 37.24 20.91
N GLY A 221 -0.86 38.03 20.21
CA GLY A 221 -0.47 38.64 18.94
C GLY A 221 -0.75 40.13 18.94
N LEU A 222 0.21 40.92 18.46
CA LEU A 222 0.05 42.34 18.19
C LEU A 222 0.27 42.56 16.70
N ALA A 223 -0.67 43.19 16.01
CA ALA A 223 -0.55 43.51 14.59
C ALA A 223 -0.96 44.95 14.33
N MET A 224 -0.15 45.68 13.56
CA MET A 224 -0.42 47.04 13.13
C MET A 224 -0.70 47.05 11.63
N SER A 225 -1.81 47.64 11.23
CA SER A 225 -2.13 47.92 9.83
C SER A 225 -1.33 49.14 9.37
N LEU A 226 -0.55 48.97 8.31
CA LEU A 226 0.27 50.04 7.73
C LEU A 226 -0.54 51.05 6.91
N ARG A 227 -1.81 50.74 6.63
CA ARG A 227 -2.66 51.58 5.77
C ARG A 227 -3.36 52.69 6.55
N ASP A 228 -3.93 52.33 7.70
CA ASP A 228 -4.73 53.21 8.55
C ASP A 228 -4.15 53.39 9.96
N GLY A 229 -3.01 52.74 10.26
CA GLY A 229 -2.36 52.82 11.57
C GLY A 229 -3.09 52.08 12.68
N SER A 230 -4.17 51.33 12.37
CA SER A 230 -4.92 50.60 13.39
C SER A 230 -4.11 49.48 14.01
N VAL A 231 -4.26 49.30 15.32
CA VAL A 231 -3.58 48.25 16.08
C VAL A 231 -4.60 47.21 16.53
N ASN A 232 -4.29 45.95 16.24
CA ASN A 232 -5.04 44.78 16.65
C ASN A 232 -4.23 43.99 17.66
N LEU A 233 -4.79 43.82 18.86
CA LEU A 233 -4.30 42.93 19.89
C LEU A 233 -5.16 41.67 19.89
N SER A 234 -4.53 40.52 19.81
CA SER A 234 -5.20 39.22 19.85
C SER A 234 -4.63 38.39 20.98
N ASN A 235 -5.49 37.63 21.64
CA ASN A 235 -5.10 36.75 22.71
C ASN A 235 -5.93 35.47 22.66
N THR A 236 -5.29 34.34 22.42
CA THR A 236 -5.93 33.03 22.30
C THR A 236 -5.44 32.11 23.40
N TRP A 237 -6.37 31.52 24.13
CA TRP A 237 -6.11 30.47 25.11
C TRP A 237 -6.71 29.18 24.59
N THR A 238 -5.91 28.13 24.51
CA THR A 238 -6.42 26.80 24.22
C THR A 238 -6.10 25.86 25.37
N ARG A 239 -7.07 25.02 25.73
CA ARG A 239 -6.91 24.03 26.79
C ARG A 239 -7.44 22.68 26.34
N GLN A 240 -6.64 21.64 26.53
CA GLN A 240 -7.10 20.27 26.46
C GLN A 240 -7.98 19.97 27.68
N LEU A 241 -9.26 19.69 27.43
CA LEU A 241 -10.26 19.38 28.45
C LEU A 241 -10.33 17.87 28.73
N SER A 242 -10.01 17.05 27.71
CA SER A 242 -9.82 15.60 27.80
C SER A 242 -8.92 15.13 26.64
N ASP A 243 -8.59 13.83 26.57
CA ASP A 243 -7.82 13.26 25.45
C ASP A 243 -8.44 13.48 24.07
N THR A 244 -9.76 13.70 24.02
CA THR A 244 -10.50 13.88 22.77
C THR A 244 -11.10 15.26 22.62
N ALA A 245 -10.99 16.14 23.61
CA ALA A 245 -11.67 17.44 23.62
C ALA A 245 -10.73 18.60 23.97
N HIS A 246 -10.84 19.67 23.20
CA HIS A 246 -10.14 20.94 23.41
C HIS A 246 -11.15 22.07 23.46
N GLY A 247 -10.92 23.02 24.38
CA GLY A 247 -11.60 24.31 24.43
C GLY A 247 -10.67 25.42 23.99
N ASN A 248 -11.22 26.47 23.42
CA ASN A 248 -10.49 27.67 23.04
C ASN A 248 -11.28 28.94 23.39
N ILE A 249 -10.56 29.96 23.82
CA ILE A 249 -11.07 31.32 24.00
C ILE A 249 -10.18 32.23 23.16
N HIS A 250 -10.76 33.02 22.29
CA HIS A 250 -10.05 33.96 21.43
C HIS A 250 -10.60 35.36 21.65
N LEU A 251 -9.75 36.27 22.12
CA LEU A 251 -10.03 37.69 22.26
C LEU A 251 -9.33 38.44 21.13
N SER A 252 -10.06 39.31 20.44
CA SER A 252 -9.52 40.32 19.52
C SER A 252 -9.94 41.71 20.00
N LEU A 253 -8.98 42.61 20.13
CA LEU A 253 -9.15 44.00 20.54
C LEU A 253 -8.58 44.88 19.44
N GLY A 254 -9.36 45.85 18.97
CA GLY A 254 -9.04 46.68 17.82
C GLY A 254 -10.30 47.32 17.23
N PRO A 255 -10.29 47.76 15.96
CA PRO A 255 -11.45 48.36 15.30
C PRO A 255 -12.69 47.45 15.34
N GLU A 256 -12.50 46.14 15.18
CA GLU A 256 -13.54 45.12 15.41
C GLU A 256 -13.15 44.23 16.59
N SER A 257 -13.50 44.68 17.79
CA SER A 257 -13.26 43.92 19.00
C SER A 257 -14.26 42.76 19.13
N SER A 258 -13.77 41.57 19.47
CA SER A 258 -14.61 40.38 19.64
C SER A 258 -14.03 39.37 20.61
N ILE A 259 -14.90 38.60 21.24
CA ILE A 259 -14.58 37.41 22.01
C ILE A 259 -15.24 36.20 21.36
N ALA A 260 -14.49 35.13 21.18
CA ALA A 260 -15.00 33.86 20.73
C ALA A 260 -14.66 32.76 21.75
N VAL A 261 -15.64 31.93 22.07
CA VAL A 261 -15.48 30.76 22.93
C VAL A 261 -15.90 29.54 22.14
N GLY A 262 -14.99 28.59 21.99
CA GLY A 262 -15.19 27.39 21.21
C GLY A 262 -14.77 26.13 21.93
N TRP A 263 -15.26 25.02 21.41
CA TRP A 263 -14.85 23.69 21.80
C TRP A 263 -14.83 22.78 20.57
N GLN A 264 -13.95 21.79 20.61
CA GLN A 264 -13.85 20.76 19.60
C GLN A 264 -13.61 19.42 20.28
N ARG A 265 -14.41 18.42 19.92
CA ARG A 265 -14.24 17.02 20.29
C ARG A 265 -13.98 16.17 19.05
N LYS A 266 -12.96 15.33 19.09
CA LYS A 266 -12.58 14.46 17.97
C LYS A 266 -12.29 13.05 18.47
N GLU A 267 -13.14 12.12 18.06
CA GLU A 267 -13.03 10.68 18.29
C GLU A 267 -12.73 9.96 16.96
N GLN A 268 -12.52 8.63 17.00
CA GLN A 268 -12.24 7.84 15.79
C GLN A 268 -13.34 7.95 14.72
N LYS A 269 -14.62 7.89 15.13
CA LYS A 269 -15.77 7.90 14.21
C LYS A 269 -16.53 9.22 14.20
N ARG A 270 -16.38 10.06 15.22
CA ARG A 270 -17.22 11.25 15.41
C ARG A 270 -16.34 12.46 15.67
N SER A 271 -16.69 13.60 15.10
CA SER A 271 -16.10 14.87 15.46
C SER A 271 -17.20 15.91 15.58
N ALA A 272 -17.18 16.67 16.66
CA ALA A 272 -18.11 17.76 16.91
C ALA A 272 -17.31 19.00 17.29
N SER A 273 -17.76 20.17 16.86
CA SER A 273 -17.24 21.44 17.36
C SER A 273 -18.34 22.47 17.43
N GLY A 274 -18.18 23.42 18.35
CA GLY A 274 -19.06 24.56 18.48
C GLY A 274 -18.25 25.80 18.82
N GLU A 275 -18.68 26.96 18.35
CA GLU A 275 -18.06 28.24 18.67
C GLU A 275 -19.13 29.32 18.76
N ILE A 276 -19.05 30.16 19.79
CA ILE A 276 -19.87 31.36 19.96
C ILE A 276 -18.93 32.55 19.90
N LYS A 277 -19.19 33.46 18.98
CA LYS A 277 -18.47 34.72 18.78
C LYS A 277 -19.39 35.89 19.07
N LEU A 278 -18.95 36.77 19.96
CA LEU A 278 -19.60 38.04 20.31
C LEU A 278 -18.61 39.16 20.03
N GLY A 279 -18.96 40.05 19.11
CA GLY A 279 -18.16 41.22 18.77
C GLY A 279 -18.98 42.49 18.81
N THR A 280 -18.28 43.62 18.76
CA THR A 280 -18.88 44.96 18.83
C THR A 280 -19.88 45.24 17.71
N GLY A 281 -19.71 44.60 16.54
CA GLY A 281 -20.60 44.75 15.37
C GLY A 281 -21.21 43.45 14.84
N SER A 282 -20.94 42.29 15.45
CA SER A 282 -21.50 41.02 15.01
C SER A 282 -21.56 39.99 16.13
N PHE A 283 -22.57 39.14 16.11
CA PHE A 283 -22.63 37.95 16.94
C PHE A 283 -22.88 36.74 16.04
N GLY A 284 -22.39 35.57 16.46
CA GLY A 284 -22.69 34.34 15.77
C GLY A 284 -22.32 33.11 16.58
N ALA A 285 -23.06 32.04 16.36
CA ALA A 285 -22.80 30.70 16.83
C ALA A 285 -22.58 29.78 15.62
N THR A 286 -21.60 28.90 15.71
CA THR A 286 -21.37 27.84 14.73
C THR A 286 -21.38 26.49 15.43
N ALA A 287 -21.94 25.49 14.75
CA ALA A 287 -21.91 24.10 15.19
C ALA A 287 -21.53 23.22 14.00
N ASN A 288 -20.60 22.30 14.20
CA ASN A 288 -20.20 21.33 13.19
C ASN A 288 -20.26 19.92 13.78
N TYR A 289 -20.78 18.98 13.01
CA TYR A 289 -20.80 17.57 13.34
C TYR A 289 -20.37 16.75 12.12
N THR A 290 -19.40 15.86 12.31
CA THR A 290 -18.90 14.95 11.27
C THR A 290 -18.97 13.52 11.78
N HIS A 291 -19.59 12.64 11.00
CA HIS A 291 -19.69 11.22 11.29
C HIS A 291 -18.99 10.39 10.21
N ARG A 292 -18.03 9.56 10.61
CA ARG A 292 -17.26 8.70 9.72
C ARG A 292 -17.89 7.31 9.66
N PHE A 293 -18.49 6.98 8.52
CA PHE A 293 -19.14 5.68 8.28
C PHE A 293 -18.13 4.59 7.93
N SER A 294 -16.99 4.97 7.34
CA SER A 294 -15.93 4.04 6.90
C SER A 294 -14.57 4.74 6.89
N THR A 295 -13.48 3.99 6.76
CA THR A 295 -12.14 4.55 6.52
C THR A 295 -12.11 5.50 5.32
N LYS A 296 -12.99 5.30 4.33
CA LYS A 296 -13.07 6.13 3.13
C LYS A 296 -14.23 7.14 3.12
N SER A 297 -15.25 7.05 3.97
CA SER A 297 -16.46 7.87 3.82
C SER A 297 -16.92 8.52 5.13
N HIS A 298 -17.30 9.80 5.04
CA HIS A 298 -17.81 10.59 6.16
C HIS A 298 -18.95 11.52 5.72
N GLY A 299 -19.90 11.76 6.61
CA GLY A 299 -20.94 12.78 6.49
C GLY A 299 -20.60 13.99 7.36
N ARG A 300 -21.06 15.17 6.96
CA ARG A 300 -20.89 16.43 7.68
C ARG A 300 -22.20 17.20 7.72
N ILE A 301 -22.49 17.75 8.89
CA ILE A 301 -23.59 18.68 9.15
C ILE A 301 -22.94 19.90 9.81
N ALA A 302 -23.24 21.09 9.33
CA ALA A 302 -22.80 22.33 9.97
C ALA A 302 -23.92 23.35 9.96
N ALA A 303 -24.02 24.14 11.03
CA ALA A 303 -24.96 25.23 11.16
C ALA A 303 -24.21 26.48 11.57
N ARG A 304 -24.60 27.63 11.01
CA ARG A 304 -24.09 28.95 11.37
C ARG A 304 -25.29 29.87 11.56
N ILE A 305 -25.36 30.50 12.72
CA ILE A 305 -26.44 31.40 13.12
C ILE A 305 -25.78 32.67 13.63
N GLY A 306 -26.22 33.85 13.24
CA GLY A 306 -25.62 35.11 13.65
C GLY A 306 -26.30 36.31 12.99
N SER A 307 -25.82 37.50 13.33
CA SER A 307 -26.41 38.76 12.84
C SER A 307 -26.45 38.87 11.31
N THR A 308 -25.53 38.21 10.62
CA THR A 308 -25.39 38.27 9.16
C THR A 308 -25.41 36.90 8.48
N ALA A 309 -25.65 35.82 9.22
CA ALA A 309 -25.59 34.46 8.70
C ALA A 309 -26.63 33.56 9.36
N LEU A 310 -27.50 32.96 8.56
CA LEU A 310 -28.34 31.84 8.95
C LEU A 310 -28.18 30.79 7.85
N GLU A 311 -27.34 29.79 8.11
CA GLU A 311 -26.91 28.79 7.13
C GLU A 311 -26.90 27.38 7.73
N LEU A 312 -27.40 26.42 6.97
CA LEU A 312 -27.31 24.99 7.22
C LEU A 312 -26.55 24.32 6.06
N GLU A 313 -25.43 23.68 6.36
CA GLU A 313 -24.61 22.93 5.43
C GLU A 313 -24.74 21.42 5.71
N LEU A 314 -25.13 20.65 4.71
CA LEU A 314 -25.32 19.21 4.76
C LEU A 314 -24.51 18.56 3.65
N GLY A 315 -23.77 17.50 3.94
CA GLY A 315 -23.12 16.76 2.87
C GLY A 315 -22.18 15.68 3.36
N GLY A 316 -21.24 15.31 2.50
CA GLY A 316 -20.34 14.22 2.79
C GLY A 316 -19.14 14.18 1.87
N GLY A 317 -18.15 13.41 2.29
CA GLY A 317 -16.93 13.20 1.53
C GLY A 317 -16.54 11.74 1.41
N ARG A 318 -15.74 11.48 0.38
CA ARG A 318 -15.11 10.19 0.17
C ARG A 318 -13.64 10.35 -0.19
N LYS A 319 -12.80 9.56 0.46
CA LYS A 319 -11.39 9.35 0.12
C LYS A 319 -11.31 8.46 -1.12
N ILE A 320 -10.74 9.00 -2.19
CA ILE A 320 -10.64 8.33 -3.50
C ILE A 320 -9.27 7.68 -3.65
N SER A 321 -8.22 8.35 -3.19
CA SER A 321 -6.85 7.83 -3.12
C SER A 321 -6.26 8.10 -1.74
N GLU A 322 -5.03 7.67 -1.49
CA GLU A 322 -4.33 7.95 -0.23
C GLU A 322 -4.17 9.45 0.06
N PHE A 323 -4.07 10.25 -1.01
CA PHE A 323 -3.80 11.68 -0.94
C PHE A 323 -4.98 12.55 -1.38
N SER A 324 -6.09 11.97 -1.87
CA SER A 324 -7.21 12.72 -2.44
C SER A 324 -8.55 12.41 -1.78
N THR A 325 -9.25 13.46 -1.34
CA THR A 325 -10.63 13.37 -0.84
C THR A 325 -11.53 14.35 -1.57
N ILE A 326 -12.67 13.87 -2.05
CA ILE A 326 -13.73 14.70 -2.62
C ILE A 326 -14.83 14.89 -1.58
N ARG A 327 -15.43 16.07 -1.53
CA ARG A 327 -16.61 16.40 -0.72
C ARG A 327 -17.63 17.11 -1.58
N MET A 328 -18.90 16.78 -1.32
CA MET A 328 -20.04 17.49 -1.86
C MET A 328 -20.86 17.99 -0.67
N LEU A 329 -21.06 19.29 -0.62
CA LEU A 329 -21.74 19.99 0.46
C LEU A 329 -22.88 20.81 -0.14
N TYR A 330 -24.00 20.85 0.57
CA TYR A 330 -25.22 21.53 0.22
C TYR A 330 -25.51 22.57 1.29
N THR A 331 -25.47 23.85 0.94
CA THR A 331 -25.66 24.94 1.90
C THR A 331 -26.96 25.67 1.59
N VAL A 332 -27.84 25.78 2.59
CA VAL A 332 -29.07 26.56 2.53
C VAL A 332 -28.96 27.66 3.55
N GLY A 333 -29.09 28.91 3.11
CA GLY A 333 -29.13 30.03 4.04
C GLY A 333 -29.67 31.30 3.44
N ILE A 334 -29.67 32.36 4.24
CA ILE A 334 -30.21 33.67 3.83
C ILE A 334 -29.49 34.28 2.62
N GLN A 335 -28.24 33.87 2.34
CA GLN A 335 -27.48 34.27 1.16
C GLN A 335 -27.83 33.47 -0.11
N GLY A 336 -28.68 32.45 0.03
CA GLY A 336 -29.14 31.60 -1.06
C GLY A 336 -28.83 30.12 -0.84
N ILE A 337 -28.98 29.36 -1.92
CA ILE A 337 -28.78 27.92 -1.96
C ILE A 337 -27.51 27.63 -2.77
N PHE A 338 -26.58 26.89 -2.20
CA PHE A 338 -25.28 26.60 -2.80
C PHE A 338 -25.00 25.10 -2.88
N TRP A 339 -24.37 24.72 -3.99
CA TRP A 339 -23.62 23.46 -4.10
C TRP A 339 -22.15 23.74 -3.97
N LYS A 340 -21.50 23.10 -3.01
CA LYS A 340 -20.07 23.30 -2.77
C LYS A 340 -19.33 21.99 -2.97
N PHE A 341 -18.58 21.95 -4.06
CA PHE A 341 -17.65 20.88 -4.36
C PHE A 341 -16.29 21.19 -3.73
N GLU A 342 -15.70 20.25 -2.98
CA GLU A 342 -14.34 20.38 -2.47
C GLU A 342 -13.48 19.19 -2.89
N LEU A 343 -12.31 19.46 -3.48
CA LEU A 343 -11.26 18.48 -3.73
C LEU A 343 -10.06 18.83 -2.85
N HIS A 344 -9.66 17.92 -1.96
CA HIS A 344 -8.44 18.05 -1.17
C HIS A 344 -7.42 17.07 -1.73
N ARG A 345 -6.25 17.55 -2.19
CA ARG A 345 -5.17 16.71 -2.73
C ARG A 345 -3.80 17.23 -2.28
N GLY A 346 -3.01 16.40 -1.59
CA GLY A 346 -1.60 16.68 -1.33
C GLY A 346 -1.29 18.06 -0.72
N GLY A 347 -2.12 18.53 0.21
CA GLY A 347 -1.98 19.86 0.85
C GLY A 347 -2.72 21.00 0.12
N GLN A 348 -3.23 20.76 -1.09
CA GLN A 348 -4.01 21.72 -1.86
C GLN A 348 -5.52 21.46 -1.73
N LYS A 349 -6.32 22.53 -1.76
CA LYS A 349 -7.78 22.49 -1.69
C LYS A 349 -8.39 23.25 -2.86
N LEU A 350 -9.20 22.61 -3.68
CA LEU A 350 -10.04 23.27 -4.67
C LEU A 350 -11.48 23.30 -4.14
N ILE A 351 -12.08 24.48 -4.04
CA ILE A 351 -13.43 24.71 -3.54
C ILE A 351 -14.23 25.42 -4.62
N VAL A 352 -15.33 24.82 -5.07
CA VAL A 352 -16.18 25.41 -6.12
C VAL A 352 -17.60 25.51 -5.57
N PRO A 353 -17.97 26.64 -4.93
CA PRO A 353 -19.34 26.91 -4.57
C PRO A 353 -20.11 27.45 -5.78
N VAL A 354 -21.23 26.82 -6.09
CA VAL A 354 -22.16 27.16 -7.16
C VAL A 354 -23.42 27.69 -6.50
N LEU A 355 -23.68 28.98 -6.64
CA LEU A 355 -24.95 29.59 -6.24
C LEU A 355 -26.03 29.13 -7.21
N LEU A 356 -27.05 28.44 -6.69
CA LEU A 356 -28.17 27.94 -7.48
C LEU A 356 -29.34 28.90 -7.49
N SER A 357 -29.63 29.53 -6.35
CA SER A 357 -30.73 30.49 -6.20
C SER A 357 -30.39 31.53 -5.14
N ARG A 358 -30.70 32.81 -5.43
CA ARG A 358 -30.62 33.92 -4.47
C ARG A 358 -31.76 33.89 -3.44
N HIS A 359 -32.88 33.26 -3.79
CA HIS A 359 -34.07 33.18 -2.94
C HIS A 359 -34.20 31.81 -2.28
N LEU A 360 -34.56 31.83 -1.00
CA LEU A 360 -34.90 30.64 -0.22
C LEU A 360 -36.31 30.16 -0.60
N ASN A 361 -36.39 29.33 -1.64
CA ASN A 361 -37.61 28.59 -1.95
C ASN A 361 -37.46 27.15 -1.42
N PRO A 362 -38.32 26.69 -0.48
CA PRO A 362 -38.20 25.36 0.11
C PRO A 362 -38.37 24.23 -0.91
N ILE A 363 -39.20 24.41 -1.93
CA ILE A 363 -39.39 23.42 -3.00
C ILE A 363 -38.11 23.31 -3.84
N PHE A 364 -37.52 24.44 -4.22
CA PHE A 364 -36.25 24.44 -4.94
C PHE A 364 -35.12 23.88 -4.08
N ALA A 365 -35.08 24.21 -2.78
CA ALA A 365 -34.07 23.72 -1.85
C ALA A 365 -34.14 22.20 -1.65
N THR A 366 -35.33 21.64 -1.53
CA THR A 366 -35.50 20.19 -1.43
C THR A 366 -35.13 19.50 -2.74
N GLY A 367 -35.56 20.02 -3.90
CA GLY A 367 -35.17 19.50 -5.21
C GLY A 367 -33.66 19.54 -5.46
N ALA A 368 -33.00 20.65 -5.11
CA ALA A 368 -31.55 20.83 -5.24
C ALA A 368 -30.74 19.86 -4.36
N PHE A 369 -31.34 19.28 -3.31
CA PHE A 369 -30.70 18.24 -2.51
C PHE A 369 -31.03 16.82 -3.03
N VAL A 370 -32.30 16.55 -3.34
CA VAL A 370 -32.78 15.19 -3.67
C VAL A 370 -32.35 14.75 -5.08
N VAL A 371 -32.34 15.64 -6.07
CA VAL A 371 -32.05 15.27 -7.46
C VAL A 371 -30.59 14.79 -7.65
N PRO A 372 -29.54 15.49 -7.19
CA PRO A 372 -28.16 15.01 -7.37
C PRO A 372 -27.84 13.79 -6.53
N THR A 373 -28.42 13.70 -5.32
CA THR A 373 -28.20 12.56 -4.43
C THR A 373 -28.83 11.29 -5.00
N SER A 374 -30.07 11.36 -5.48
CA SER A 374 -30.72 10.24 -6.18
C SER A 374 -29.97 9.86 -7.46
N LEU A 375 -29.57 10.83 -8.29
CA LEU A 375 -28.77 10.58 -9.50
C LEU A 375 -27.44 9.87 -9.19
N TYR A 376 -26.74 10.27 -8.13
CA TYR A 376 -25.51 9.59 -7.68
C TYR A 376 -25.76 8.12 -7.34
N PHE A 377 -26.83 7.80 -6.60
CA PHE A 377 -27.16 6.42 -6.25
C PHE A 377 -27.54 5.58 -7.46
N VAL A 378 -28.29 6.14 -8.41
CA VAL A 378 -28.65 5.49 -9.68
C VAL A 378 -27.39 5.20 -10.49
N LEU A 379 -26.54 6.20 -10.75
CA LEU A 379 -25.28 6.03 -11.49
C LEU A 379 -24.35 5.02 -10.81
N LYS A 380 -24.24 5.07 -9.48
CA LYS A 380 -23.42 4.13 -8.72
C LYS A 380 -23.92 2.70 -8.88
N ARG A 381 -25.24 2.48 -8.82
CA ARG A 381 -25.84 1.14 -8.88
C ARG A 381 -25.79 0.55 -10.29
N PHE A 382 -26.11 1.35 -11.31
CA PHE A 382 -26.32 0.86 -12.68
C PHE A 382 -25.13 1.07 -13.62
N VAL A 383 -24.21 2.00 -13.32
CA VAL A 383 -23.04 2.26 -14.19
C VAL A 383 -21.75 1.84 -13.50
N VAL A 384 -21.48 2.40 -12.32
CA VAL A 384 -20.17 2.23 -11.65
C VAL A 384 -19.97 0.80 -11.16
N LYS A 385 -20.93 0.25 -10.40
CA LYS A 385 -20.82 -1.10 -9.85
C LYS A 385 -20.64 -2.18 -10.92
N PRO A 386 -21.45 -2.27 -12.00
CA PRO A 386 -21.23 -3.30 -13.02
C PRO A 386 -19.90 -3.14 -13.76
N PHE A 387 -19.45 -1.90 -14.00
CA PHE A 387 -18.14 -1.66 -14.63
C PHE A 387 -16.98 -2.20 -13.78
N TYR A 388 -16.98 -1.93 -12.47
CA TYR A 388 -15.96 -2.46 -11.56
C TYR A 388 -15.97 -3.99 -11.50
N LEU A 389 -17.15 -4.60 -11.40
CA LEU A 389 -17.29 -6.05 -11.38
C LEU A 389 -16.81 -6.69 -12.70
N LYS A 390 -17.08 -6.07 -13.85
CA LYS A 390 -16.58 -6.55 -15.15
C LYS A 390 -15.05 -6.49 -15.21
N ARG A 391 -14.46 -5.42 -14.68
CA ARG A 391 -13.00 -5.26 -14.64
C ARG A 391 -12.33 -6.25 -13.69
N GLU A 392 -12.94 -6.54 -12.54
CA GLU A 392 -12.47 -7.59 -11.63
C GLU A 392 -12.52 -8.97 -12.28
N LYS A 393 -13.62 -9.29 -12.98
CA LYS A 393 -13.73 -10.54 -13.74
C LYS A 393 -12.67 -10.66 -14.83
N GLN A 394 -12.41 -9.59 -15.59
CA GLN A 394 -11.35 -9.56 -16.60
C GLN A 394 -9.96 -9.80 -15.98
N LYS A 395 -9.64 -9.11 -14.90
CA LYS A 395 -8.37 -9.34 -14.17
C LYS A 395 -8.25 -10.77 -13.64
N ALA A 396 -9.35 -11.33 -13.14
CA ALA A 396 -9.36 -12.72 -12.68
C ALA A 396 -9.10 -13.69 -13.85
N SER A 397 -9.71 -13.45 -15.02
CA SER A 397 -9.45 -14.23 -16.24
C SER A 397 -8.00 -14.10 -16.70
N GLU A 398 -7.47 -12.87 -16.81
CA GLU A 398 -6.08 -12.61 -17.18
C GLU A 398 -5.09 -13.29 -16.23
N ASN A 399 -5.38 -13.28 -14.93
CA ASN A 399 -4.55 -13.96 -13.94
C ASN A 399 -4.63 -15.48 -14.11
N MET A 400 -5.81 -16.04 -14.37
CA MET A 400 -6.00 -17.46 -14.62
C MET A 400 -5.21 -17.92 -15.86
N ASP A 401 -5.28 -17.16 -16.96
CA ASP A 401 -4.54 -17.46 -18.20
C ASP A 401 -3.03 -17.44 -17.96
N LYS A 402 -2.53 -16.45 -17.21
CA LYS A 402 -1.11 -16.39 -16.80
C LYS A 402 -0.70 -17.59 -15.97
N THR A 403 -1.52 -18.00 -14.99
CA THR A 403 -1.22 -19.17 -14.15
C THR A 403 -1.22 -20.45 -14.99
N LEU A 404 -2.12 -20.61 -15.96
CA LEU A 404 -2.13 -21.78 -16.85
C LEU A 404 -0.84 -21.89 -17.68
N VAL A 405 -0.39 -20.78 -18.28
CA VAL A 405 0.87 -20.74 -19.04
C VAL A 405 2.06 -21.10 -18.15
N GLN A 406 2.15 -20.52 -16.95
CA GLN A 406 3.21 -20.82 -15.98
C GLN A 406 3.25 -22.31 -15.58
N VAL A 407 2.09 -22.92 -15.32
CA VAL A 407 2.01 -24.35 -14.96
C VAL A 407 2.44 -25.23 -16.13
N GLN A 408 2.09 -24.87 -17.37
CA GLN A 408 2.53 -25.60 -18.57
C GLN A 408 4.05 -25.54 -18.73
N GLU A 409 4.64 -24.34 -18.65
CA GLU A 409 6.09 -24.14 -18.72
C GLU A 409 6.81 -24.95 -17.63
N ALA A 410 6.35 -24.85 -16.37
CA ALA A 410 6.93 -25.59 -15.25
C ALA A 410 6.85 -27.11 -15.43
N ARG A 411 5.74 -27.65 -15.96
CA ARG A 411 5.61 -29.08 -16.28
C ARG A 411 6.57 -29.52 -17.38
N THR A 412 6.72 -28.73 -18.44
CA THR A 412 7.68 -29.05 -19.50
C THR A 412 9.12 -29.05 -18.99
N ALA A 413 9.48 -28.08 -18.14
CA ALA A 413 10.79 -28.02 -17.49
C ALA A 413 11.03 -29.22 -16.56
N ALA A 414 10.02 -29.63 -15.78
CA ALA A 414 10.10 -30.82 -14.93
C ALA A 414 10.29 -32.11 -15.74
N LYS A 415 9.49 -32.32 -16.80
CA LYS A 415 9.64 -33.49 -17.69
C LYS A 415 11.03 -33.54 -18.33
N LYS A 416 11.54 -32.39 -18.79
CA LYS A 416 12.89 -32.24 -19.34
C LYS A 416 13.97 -32.60 -18.31
N ALA A 417 13.85 -32.14 -17.08
CA ALA A 417 14.77 -32.49 -15.99
C ALA A 417 14.71 -34.00 -15.65
N GLN A 418 13.52 -34.60 -15.63
CA GLN A 418 13.33 -36.04 -15.43
C GLN A 418 14.04 -36.88 -16.50
N GLN A 419 14.01 -36.46 -17.77
CA GLN A 419 14.70 -37.15 -18.86
C GLN A 419 16.22 -37.22 -18.63
N LEU A 420 16.83 -36.15 -18.11
CA LEU A 420 18.27 -36.12 -17.80
C LEU A 420 18.63 -37.05 -16.63
N LEU A 421 17.70 -37.25 -15.69
CA LEU A 421 17.87 -38.14 -14.53
C LEU A 421 17.62 -39.62 -14.85
N GLN A 422 16.88 -39.93 -15.92
CA GLN A 422 16.40 -41.27 -16.25
C GLN A 422 17.50 -42.35 -16.16
N ASN A 423 18.64 -42.11 -16.80
CA ASN A 423 19.73 -43.09 -16.86
C ASN A 423 20.32 -43.39 -15.48
N VAL A 424 20.50 -42.36 -14.64
CA VAL A 424 21.07 -42.51 -13.30
C VAL A 424 20.04 -43.11 -12.34
N ALA A 425 18.79 -42.65 -12.42
CA ALA A 425 17.66 -43.17 -11.64
C ALA A 425 17.45 -44.66 -11.90
N ASN A 426 17.45 -45.10 -13.17
CA ASN A 426 17.27 -46.50 -13.54
C ASN A 426 18.42 -47.37 -13.01
N ARG A 427 19.68 -46.90 -13.11
CA ARG A 427 20.84 -47.63 -12.57
C ARG A 427 20.75 -47.78 -11.05
N LYS A 428 20.40 -46.71 -10.33
CA LYS A 428 20.18 -46.77 -8.86
C LYS A 428 19.05 -47.72 -8.50
N ARG A 429 17.93 -47.64 -9.21
CA ARG A 429 16.77 -48.51 -9.02
C ARG A 429 17.14 -49.99 -9.21
N SER A 430 17.84 -50.34 -10.29
CA SER A 430 18.29 -51.72 -10.53
C SER A 430 19.20 -52.22 -9.43
N ARG A 431 20.15 -51.40 -8.96
CA ARG A 431 21.05 -51.76 -7.87
C ARG A 431 20.32 -52.01 -6.55
N GLN A 432 19.34 -51.16 -6.23
CA GLN A 432 18.50 -51.35 -5.03
C GLN A 432 17.65 -52.62 -5.15
N LEU A 433 17.12 -52.91 -6.33
CA LEU A 433 16.34 -54.12 -6.57
C LEU A 433 17.18 -55.41 -6.38
N GLU A 434 18.42 -55.41 -6.84
CA GLU A 434 19.37 -56.52 -6.64
C GLU A 434 19.72 -56.74 -5.15
N THR A 435 19.81 -55.67 -4.37
CA THR A 435 20.14 -55.73 -2.93
C THR A 435 18.93 -55.86 -2.01
N GLY A 436 17.71 -56.01 -2.56
CA GLY A 436 16.47 -56.00 -1.76
C GLY A 436 16.17 -54.66 -1.08
N GLY A 437 16.80 -53.58 -1.52
CA GLY A 437 16.66 -52.23 -0.97
C GLY A 437 15.41 -51.51 -1.44
N LEU A 438 15.33 -50.21 -1.14
CA LEU A 438 14.15 -49.39 -1.41
C LEU A 438 13.99 -49.08 -2.89
N VAL A 439 12.85 -49.42 -3.47
CA VAL A 439 12.47 -49.09 -4.86
C VAL A 439 11.10 -48.44 -4.89
N VAL A 440 11.01 -47.22 -5.40
CA VAL A 440 9.72 -46.52 -5.57
C VAL A 440 9.05 -47.02 -6.84
N THR A 441 7.86 -47.59 -6.73
CA THR A 441 7.11 -48.17 -7.85
C THR A 441 6.23 -47.13 -8.53
N LYS A 442 5.60 -46.25 -7.75
CA LYS A 442 4.72 -45.19 -8.24
C LYS A 442 4.76 -44.01 -7.30
N ALA A 443 4.88 -42.79 -7.83
CA ALA A 443 4.76 -41.59 -7.03
C ALA A 443 4.05 -40.46 -7.79
N LEU A 444 3.01 -39.90 -7.17
CA LEU A 444 2.15 -38.88 -7.77
C LEU A 444 2.11 -37.65 -6.86
N TYR A 445 2.37 -36.47 -7.43
CA TYR A 445 2.32 -35.20 -6.72
C TYR A 445 1.24 -34.30 -7.32
N GLY A 446 0.34 -33.76 -6.51
CA GLY A 446 -0.79 -32.98 -7.05
C GLY A 446 -1.80 -32.51 -6.03
N SER A 447 -2.94 -32.00 -6.51
CA SER A 447 -4.01 -31.51 -5.64
C SER A 447 -4.65 -32.65 -4.83
N ARG A 448 -5.04 -32.36 -3.59
CA ARG A 448 -5.71 -33.35 -2.71
C ARG A 448 -6.95 -33.98 -3.35
N LYS A 449 -7.70 -33.22 -4.14
CA LYS A 449 -8.92 -33.69 -4.82
C LYS A 449 -8.58 -34.64 -5.96
N ALA A 450 -7.59 -34.30 -6.77
CA ALA A 450 -7.17 -35.15 -7.88
C ALA A 450 -6.58 -36.47 -7.39
N LEU A 451 -5.75 -36.45 -6.35
CA LEU A 451 -5.14 -37.65 -5.77
C LEU A 451 -6.15 -38.63 -5.18
N LYS A 452 -7.25 -38.16 -4.58
CA LYS A 452 -8.33 -39.04 -4.09
C LYS A 452 -9.05 -39.79 -5.21
N ASN A 453 -9.13 -39.19 -6.41
CA ASN A 453 -9.78 -39.78 -7.57
C ASN A 453 -8.78 -40.51 -8.49
N ARG A 454 -7.54 -40.77 -8.05
CA ARG A 454 -6.45 -41.34 -8.86
C ARG A 454 -6.79 -42.63 -9.61
N ASN A 455 -7.67 -43.47 -9.07
CA ASN A 455 -8.08 -44.74 -9.70
C ASN A 455 -9.10 -44.56 -10.84
N GLN A 456 -9.72 -43.37 -10.98
CA GLN A 456 -10.65 -43.03 -12.06
C GLN A 456 -9.98 -42.21 -13.18
N ILE A 457 -8.71 -41.80 -13.01
CA ILE A 457 -7.99 -40.88 -13.91
C ILE A 457 -7.32 -41.60 -15.09
N GLU A 458 -7.26 -42.94 -15.11
CA GLU A 458 -6.70 -43.71 -16.24
C GLU A 458 -7.40 -43.44 -17.59
N GLU A 459 -8.59 -42.84 -17.61
CA GLU A 459 -9.35 -42.52 -18.83
C GLU A 459 -9.23 -41.06 -19.33
N VAL A 460 -8.60 -40.14 -18.57
CA VAL A 460 -8.54 -38.71 -18.96
C VAL A 460 -7.22 -38.39 -19.67
N LYS A 461 -7.28 -38.26 -21.00
CA LYS A 461 -6.11 -37.94 -21.87
C LYS A 461 -5.54 -36.52 -21.70
N ASP A 462 -6.23 -35.63 -20.98
CA ASP A 462 -5.79 -34.24 -20.80
C ASP A 462 -4.84 -34.13 -19.59
N GLU A 463 -3.53 -34.25 -19.87
CA GLU A 463 -2.49 -34.21 -18.83
C GLU A 463 -2.59 -32.94 -17.96
N VAL A 464 -2.93 -31.79 -18.53
CA VAL A 464 -3.04 -30.49 -17.82
C VAL A 464 -4.20 -30.47 -16.81
N ALA A 465 -5.34 -31.07 -17.17
CA ALA A 465 -6.53 -31.12 -16.32
C ALA A 465 -6.37 -32.03 -15.09
N SER A 466 -5.42 -32.98 -15.13
CA SER A 466 -5.23 -33.96 -14.06
C SER A 466 -4.75 -33.35 -12.73
N GLN A 467 -4.24 -32.11 -12.72
CA GLN A 467 -3.62 -31.46 -11.54
C GLN A 467 -2.60 -32.34 -10.80
N ILE A 468 -2.03 -33.34 -11.48
CA ILE A 468 -1.07 -34.32 -10.95
C ILE A 468 0.14 -34.35 -11.88
N ILE A 469 1.31 -34.58 -11.30
CA ILE A 469 2.55 -34.91 -11.99
C ILE A 469 3.13 -36.22 -11.43
N ASP A 470 3.59 -37.09 -12.33
CA ASP A 470 4.35 -38.29 -11.96
C ASP A 470 5.78 -37.89 -11.58
N VAL A 471 6.20 -38.29 -10.39
CA VAL A 471 7.52 -37.98 -9.81
C VAL A 471 8.27 -39.24 -9.37
N THR A 472 7.87 -40.40 -9.90
CA THR A 472 8.46 -41.72 -9.60
C THR A 472 9.96 -41.76 -9.90
N LEU A 473 10.37 -41.19 -11.04
CA LEU A 473 11.75 -41.19 -11.48
C LEU A 473 12.65 -40.29 -10.61
N PRO A 474 12.30 -39.01 -10.35
CA PRO A 474 13.00 -38.18 -9.37
C PRO A 474 13.15 -38.85 -8.01
N LEU A 475 12.11 -39.47 -7.46
CA LEU A 475 12.21 -40.11 -6.15
C LEU A 475 13.17 -41.30 -6.14
N ASN A 476 13.15 -42.15 -7.17
CA ASN A 476 14.12 -43.25 -7.30
C ASN A 476 15.57 -42.74 -7.41
N PHE A 477 15.78 -41.58 -8.03
CA PHE A 477 17.10 -40.94 -8.09
C PHE A 477 17.59 -40.49 -6.69
N LEU A 478 16.67 -39.99 -5.86
CA LEU A 478 16.96 -39.48 -4.52
C LEU A 478 17.19 -40.56 -3.46
N VAL A 479 16.88 -41.84 -3.76
CA VAL A 479 17.23 -42.96 -2.87
C VAL A 479 18.75 -43.01 -2.66
N SER A 480 19.15 -43.06 -1.39
CA SER A 480 20.55 -43.19 -0.99
C SER A 480 21.09 -44.59 -1.31
N ASP A 481 22.42 -44.72 -1.38
CA ASP A 481 23.04 -46.04 -1.58
C ASP A 481 22.73 -47.01 -0.42
N SER A 482 22.40 -46.48 0.77
CA SER A 482 21.94 -47.24 1.94
C SER A 482 20.46 -47.68 1.89
N GLY A 483 19.75 -47.41 0.78
CA GLY A 483 18.36 -47.82 0.60
C GLY A 483 17.35 -47.00 1.41
N LYS A 484 17.65 -45.73 1.69
CA LYS A 484 16.74 -44.80 2.40
C LYS A 484 16.44 -43.59 1.53
N LEU A 485 15.23 -43.05 1.64
CA LEU A 485 14.84 -41.77 1.04
C LEU A 485 14.39 -40.84 2.16
N LYS A 486 14.87 -39.60 2.13
CA LYS A 486 14.51 -38.56 3.08
C LYS A 486 14.12 -37.28 2.34
N LEU A 487 12.87 -36.85 2.44
CA LEU A 487 12.43 -35.49 2.07
C LEU A 487 12.33 -34.65 3.33
N HIS A 488 12.90 -33.45 3.31
CA HIS A 488 13.05 -32.62 4.50
C HIS A 488 11.79 -31.80 4.82
N GLU A 489 11.52 -31.61 6.12
CA GLU A 489 10.43 -30.78 6.62
C GLU A 489 10.62 -29.30 6.26
N GLY A 490 9.52 -28.61 5.98
CA GLY A 490 9.49 -27.19 5.66
C GLY A 490 10.02 -26.86 4.25
N VAL A 491 10.39 -27.87 3.46
CA VAL A 491 10.85 -27.71 2.08
C VAL A 491 9.73 -28.12 1.14
N LYS A 492 9.30 -27.19 0.27
CA LYS A 492 8.25 -27.48 -0.73
C LYS A 492 8.71 -28.56 -1.68
N LYS A 493 7.92 -29.61 -1.86
CA LYS A 493 8.24 -30.72 -2.77
C LYS A 493 8.24 -30.27 -4.23
N SER A 494 7.46 -29.24 -4.59
CA SER A 494 7.48 -28.63 -5.93
C SER A 494 8.83 -28.04 -6.34
N GLY A 495 9.70 -27.70 -5.38
CA GLY A 495 11.03 -27.17 -5.65
C GLY A 495 12.10 -28.23 -5.88
N ILE A 496 11.78 -29.51 -5.69
CA ILE A 496 12.70 -30.62 -5.95
C ILE A 496 12.94 -30.75 -7.45
N MET A 497 14.18 -31.03 -7.87
CA MET A 497 14.49 -31.25 -9.28
C MET A 497 13.63 -32.36 -9.89
N GLY A 498 12.95 -32.04 -11.00
CA GLY A 498 12.01 -32.95 -11.67
C GLY A 498 10.59 -32.94 -11.10
N PHE A 499 10.31 -32.11 -10.09
CA PHE A 499 8.95 -31.76 -9.66
C PHE A 499 8.53 -30.43 -10.29
N CYS A 500 7.23 -30.15 -10.28
CA CYS A 500 6.68 -28.82 -10.50
C CYS A 500 5.42 -28.66 -9.65
N ASP A 501 4.93 -27.43 -9.48
CA ASP A 501 3.61 -27.19 -8.88
C ASP A 501 2.50 -27.34 -9.94
N PRO A 502 1.68 -28.41 -9.92
CA PRO A 502 0.63 -28.60 -10.91
C PRO A 502 -0.65 -27.81 -10.59
N CYS A 503 -0.76 -27.19 -9.42
CA CYS A 503 -1.95 -26.46 -8.95
C CYS A 503 -1.57 -25.32 -7.98
N PRO A 504 -1.02 -24.19 -8.50
CA PRO A 504 -0.62 -23.05 -7.69
C PRO A 504 -1.79 -22.49 -6.87
N GLY A 505 -1.55 -22.25 -5.58
CA GLY A 505 -2.57 -21.73 -4.66
C GLY A 505 -3.50 -22.79 -4.04
N GLU A 506 -3.43 -24.05 -4.48
CA GLU A 506 -4.12 -25.17 -3.83
C GLU A 506 -3.17 -26.03 -2.98
N SER A 507 -3.75 -26.73 -2.00
CA SER A 507 -3.01 -27.67 -1.14
C SER A 507 -2.61 -28.93 -1.92
N LYS A 508 -1.33 -29.28 -1.84
CA LYS A 508 -0.73 -30.40 -2.56
C LYS A 508 -0.33 -31.54 -1.63
N GLN A 509 -0.34 -32.75 -2.17
CA GLN A 509 0.11 -33.97 -1.51
C GLN A 509 1.03 -34.76 -2.43
N LEU A 510 1.93 -35.53 -1.82
CA LEU A 510 2.76 -36.53 -2.48
C LEU A 510 2.25 -37.90 -2.06
N TYR A 511 1.88 -38.70 -3.04
CA TYR A 511 1.58 -40.10 -2.90
C TYR A 511 2.77 -40.95 -3.33
N VAL A 512 3.14 -41.96 -2.56
CA VAL A 512 4.28 -42.85 -2.87
C VAL A 512 3.91 -44.30 -2.56
N GLU A 513 4.09 -45.16 -3.55
CA GLU A 513 4.13 -46.62 -3.43
C GLU A 513 5.59 -47.08 -3.61
N TYR A 514 6.05 -47.98 -2.76
CA TYR A 514 7.41 -48.49 -2.82
C TYR A 514 7.52 -49.94 -2.34
N THR A 515 8.59 -50.62 -2.76
CA THR A 515 8.95 -51.96 -2.29
C THR A 515 10.24 -51.90 -1.47
N PHE A 516 10.29 -52.65 -0.38
CA PHE A 516 11.48 -52.81 0.45
C PHE A 516 11.51 -54.23 1.01
N ASP A 517 12.62 -54.94 0.84
CA ASP A 517 12.79 -56.34 1.26
C ASP A 517 11.64 -57.27 0.79
N GLY A 518 11.23 -57.10 -0.47
CA GLY A 518 10.16 -57.88 -1.09
C GLY A 518 8.72 -57.54 -0.65
N ASN A 519 8.53 -56.59 0.27
CA ASN A 519 7.22 -56.17 0.75
C ASN A 519 6.78 -54.84 0.11
N ASN A 520 5.47 -54.64 -0.03
CA ASN A 520 4.87 -53.43 -0.60
C ASN A 520 4.45 -52.45 0.50
N PHE A 521 4.63 -51.16 0.23
CA PHE A 521 4.32 -50.07 1.15
C PHE A 521 3.67 -48.90 0.43
N GLU A 522 2.82 -48.15 1.14
CA GLU A 522 2.07 -47.00 0.64
C GLU A 522 2.07 -45.86 1.65
N VAL A 523 2.30 -44.62 1.20
CA VAL A 523 2.24 -43.42 2.05
C VAL A 523 1.74 -42.18 1.29
N ILE A 524 0.99 -41.32 1.98
CA ILE A 524 0.59 -40.00 1.51
C ILE A 524 1.12 -38.95 2.48
N VAL A 525 1.82 -37.94 1.96
CA VAL A 525 2.45 -36.87 2.75
C VAL A 525 2.07 -35.50 2.18
N ASP A 526 1.86 -34.51 3.04
CA ASP A 526 1.59 -33.14 2.60
C ASP A 526 2.85 -32.45 2.01
N ASP A 527 2.65 -31.33 1.30
CA ASP A 527 3.71 -30.67 0.54
C ASP A 527 4.96 -30.28 1.37
N LEU A 528 4.78 -29.88 2.63
CA LEU A 528 5.86 -29.41 3.51
C LEU A 528 6.32 -30.45 4.54
N ASP A 529 5.60 -31.55 4.71
CA ASP A 529 5.89 -32.53 5.76
C ASP A 529 7.12 -33.39 5.41
N GLU A 530 7.82 -33.87 6.44
CA GLU A 530 8.94 -34.80 6.26
C GLU A 530 8.46 -36.15 5.68
N LEU A 531 9.23 -36.75 4.78
CA LEU A 531 9.02 -38.12 4.35
C LEU A 531 10.31 -38.90 4.55
N LEU A 532 10.30 -39.89 5.43
CA LEU A 532 11.41 -40.82 5.63
C LEU A 532 10.93 -42.24 5.34
N ILE A 533 11.48 -42.89 4.32
CA ILE A 533 11.13 -44.27 3.94
C ILE A 533 12.40 -45.11 3.74
N PRO A 534 12.35 -46.42 4.05
CA PRO A 534 11.19 -47.22 4.45
C PRO A 534 10.78 -47.03 5.93
N GLN A 535 9.48 -47.14 6.23
CA GLN A 535 8.91 -47.27 7.58
C GLN A 535 7.89 -48.42 7.63
N GLU A 536 7.84 -49.16 8.74
CA GLU A 536 6.90 -50.28 8.91
C GLU A 536 5.43 -49.84 8.93
N SER A 537 5.15 -48.63 9.40
CA SER A 537 3.81 -48.03 9.43
C SER A 537 3.16 -47.91 8.05
N HIS A 538 3.96 -47.95 6.97
CA HIS A 538 3.47 -47.80 5.61
C HIS A 538 3.18 -49.15 4.93
N ARG A 539 3.37 -50.29 5.61
CA ARG A 539 3.24 -51.61 4.99
C ARG A 539 1.78 -51.88 4.62
N ILE A 540 1.56 -52.40 3.40
CA ILE A 540 0.23 -52.78 2.88
C ILE A 540 -0.14 -54.19 3.34
#